data_AF-A0A2V8ILT7-F1
#
_entry.id   AF-A0A2V8ILT7-F1
#
_cell.length_a   1.000
_cell.length_b   1.000
_cell.length_c   1.000
_cell.angle_alpha   90.00
_cell.angle_beta   90.00
_cell.angle_gamma   90.00
#
_symmetry.space_group_name_H-M   'P 1'
#
loop_
_entity.id
_entity.type
_entity.pdbx_description
1 polymer ?
#
loop_
_entity_poly.entity_id
_entity_poly.type
_entity_poly.pdbx_seq_one_letter_code
_entity_poly.pdbx_strand_id
1 'polypeptide(L)'
;DWRTQGTTGYDFLNFMNGVFIDREGFHELETVYSEFTRSTDTFTSVFRERKRQVIRELFAGEIATLAHRLCELAEKDRHARDVARGDLKEALVSATACLPVYRTYIRDAQISERDRAYIEDAIDLAGKGPAFDFLRRVLLVDPAWYLQHQTRDYLDFVMRWQQFTGAVMAKGLEDTTFYVHNPLMAVNEVGGDSNGPEVYFGVEEFHRRNLARRGRWPQTMNATSTHDTKRSEDVRTRINVLSEMPREWERCLRRWTRYHADAAAPTPNEQVLIFQSILGAWPIEPDRFKQYIVKALREGKTHTSWIDINEHYELRVLSFIDSLYANEEFLTDLVRFHKKISYFGAVSSLSQVVLKITSPGIPDFYRGTEVWDLSLADPDNRRPVDFASRIQMLEQLKTHANPRKLLKDWTDGRLKLYVTCKLLNFRRDHSDLFLRGEYIPLRVNGSCADHIIAFARQLHDDWCVVAVPRLLAKLRRRKNVWSGTSVELPPQAPTHWMNILTNEEICRDRFASELFSQLPFTVLTAQK
;
A
#
# COMPACT_ATOMS: atom_id res chain seq x y z
N ASP A 1 8.01 21.44 12.66
CA ASP A 1 7.39 21.95 13.90
C ASP A 1 6.83 20.88 14.82
N TRP A 2 6.37 19.73 14.32
CA TRP A 2 5.90 18.67 15.20
C TRP A 2 7.07 18.03 15.94
N ARG A 3 6.96 17.94 17.27
CA ARG A 3 7.93 17.26 18.13
C ARG A 3 7.67 15.75 18.10
N THR A 4 7.85 15.13 16.93
CA THR A 4 7.62 13.70 16.70
C THR A 4 8.84 13.06 16.02
N GLN A 5 9.00 11.75 16.18
CA GLN A 5 10.08 10.98 15.54
C GLN A 5 9.71 10.49 14.13
N GLY A 6 8.43 10.56 13.76
CA GLY A 6 7.92 10.12 12.48
C GLY A 6 6.46 9.67 12.57
N THR A 7 6.06 8.81 11.63
CA THR A 7 4.74 8.19 11.52
C THR A 7 4.78 6.73 12.01
N THR A 8 3.62 6.07 12.01
CA THR A 8 3.50 4.62 12.19
C THR A 8 3.88 3.81 10.94
N GLY A 9 4.31 4.45 9.85
CA GLY A 9 4.98 3.77 8.74
C GLY A 9 4.10 3.37 7.55
N TYR A 10 2.87 3.84 7.41
CA TYR A 10 2.07 3.62 6.18
C TYR A 10 2.72 4.25 4.93
N ASP A 11 3.46 5.35 5.11
CA ASP A 11 4.29 5.93 4.07
C ASP A 11 5.41 4.99 3.62
N PHE A 12 5.98 4.20 4.54
CA PHE A 12 6.93 3.13 4.21
C PHE A 12 6.21 1.92 3.59
N LEU A 13 5.02 1.55 4.07
CA LEU A 13 4.24 0.43 3.55
C LEU A 13 3.95 0.61 2.05
N ASN A 14 3.37 1.76 1.67
CA ASN A 14 2.98 2.02 0.28
C ASN A 14 4.19 2.22 -0.63
N PHE A 15 5.22 2.89 -0.12
CA PHE A 15 6.56 2.93 -0.71
C PHE A 15 7.10 1.51 -1.00
N MET A 16 7.14 0.66 0.02
CA MET A 16 7.69 -0.68 -0.12
C MET A 16 6.86 -1.54 -1.08
N ASN A 17 5.54 -1.38 -1.08
CA ASN A 17 4.67 -2.08 -2.01
C ASN A 17 4.95 -1.70 -3.47
N GLY A 18 5.10 -0.40 -3.75
CA GLY A 18 5.24 0.12 -5.12
C GLY A 18 6.49 -0.35 -5.85
N VAL A 19 7.58 -0.64 -5.14
CA VAL A 19 8.79 -1.20 -5.80
C VAL A 19 8.60 -2.63 -6.28
N PHE A 20 7.58 -3.37 -5.80
CA PHE A 20 7.27 -4.73 -6.26
C PHE A 20 6.17 -4.79 -7.33
N ILE A 21 5.75 -3.64 -7.87
CA ILE A 21 4.75 -3.57 -8.93
C ILE A 21 5.45 -3.28 -10.26
N ASP A 22 5.12 -4.08 -11.29
CA ASP A 22 5.56 -3.83 -12.65
C ASP A 22 4.72 -2.72 -13.28
N ARG A 23 5.36 -1.62 -13.70
CA ARG A 23 4.68 -0.45 -14.27
C ARG A 23 3.86 -0.80 -15.51
N GLU A 24 4.48 -1.50 -16.47
CA GLU A 24 3.84 -1.84 -17.74
C GLU A 24 2.64 -2.77 -17.50
N GLY A 25 2.84 -3.80 -16.68
CA GLY A 25 1.76 -4.72 -16.38
C GLY A 25 0.68 -4.15 -15.46
N PHE A 26 0.96 -3.14 -14.61
CA PHE A 26 -0.10 -2.40 -13.92
C PHE A 26 -1.07 -1.74 -14.92
N HIS A 27 -0.55 -1.06 -15.94
CA HIS A 27 -1.40 -0.47 -16.99
C HIS A 27 -2.14 -1.51 -17.84
N GLU A 28 -1.51 -2.66 -18.10
CA GLU A 28 -2.20 -3.80 -18.75
C GLU A 28 -3.33 -4.33 -17.86
N LEU A 29 -3.14 -4.38 -16.53
CA LEU A 29 -4.21 -4.74 -15.58
C LEU A 29 -5.34 -3.70 -15.55
N GLU A 30 -5.04 -2.40 -15.63
CA GLU A 30 -6.07 -1.35 -15.74
C GLU A 30 -6.92 -1.53 -17.01
N THR A 31 -6.27 -1.87 -18.13
CA THR A 31 -6.96 -2.15 -19.40
C THR A 31 -7.83 -3.40 -19.29
N VAL A 32 -7.28 -4.50 -18.76
CA VAL A 32 -8.03 -5.75 -18.50
C VAL A 32 -9.23 -5.48 -17.59
N TYR A 33 -9.05 -4.67 -16.54
CA TYR A 33 -10.11 -4.29 -15.61
C TYR A 33 -11.21 -3.48 -16.28
N SER A 34 -10.85 -2.44 -17.06
CA SER A 34 -11.80 -1.60 -17.79
C SER A 34 -12.60 -2.42 -18.81
N GLU A 35 -11.94 -3.27 -19.60
CA GLU A 35 -12.61 -4.14 -20.57
C GLU A 35 -13.53 -5.17 -19.92
N PHE A 36 -13.08 -5.79 -18.81
CA PHE A 36 -13.85 -6.81 -18.12
C PHE A 36 -15.08 -6.23 -17.42
N THR A 37 -14.93 -5.07 -16.79
CA THR A 37 -16.03 -4.40 -16.07
C THR A 37 -16.91 -3.54 -16.97
N ARG A 38 -16.44 -3.22 -18.19
CA ARG A 38 -17.03 -2.22 -19.09
C ARG A 38 -17.15 -0.83 -18.45
N SER A 39 -16.36 -0.54 -17.42
CA SER A 39 -16.29 0.78 -16.81
C SER A 39 -15.18 1.60 -17.43
N THR A 40 -15.44 2.89 -17.61
CA THR A 40 -14.45 3.91 -17.99
C THR A 40 -14.05 4.79 -16.80
N ASP A 41 -14.50 4.43 -15.59
CA ASP A 41 -14.23 5.19 -14.38
C ASP A 41 -12.75 5.09 -14.01
N THR A 42 -12.13 6.26 -13.88
CA THR A 42 -10.78 6.38 -13.32
C THR A 42 -10.84 6.27 -11.79
N PHE A 43 -9.71 5.95 -11.16
CA PHE A 43 -9.66 6.01 -9.69
C PHE A 43 -10.06 7.39 -9.17
N THR A 44 -9.59 8.49 -9.78
CA THR A 44 -9.96 9.86 -9.36
C THR A 44 -11.46 10.12 -9.45
N SER A 45 -12.15 9.63 -10.50
CA SER A 45 -13.60 9.82 -10.61
C SER A 45 -14.35 9.03 -9.55
N VAL A 46 -13.98 7.76 -9.32
CA VAL A 46 -14.54 6.95 -8.22
C VAL A 46 -14.26 7.60 -6.88
N PHE A 47 -13.03 8.00 -6.61
CA PHE A 47 -12.61 8.65 -5.36
C PHE A 47 -13.45 9.87 -5.02
N ARG A 48 -13.64 10.78 -5.98
CA ARG A 48 -14.45 11.98 -5.80
C ARG A 48 -15.92 11.64 -5.56
N GLU A 49 -16.48 10.72 -6.35
CA GLU A 49 -17.88 10.32 -6.19
C GLU A 49 -18.12 9.65 -4.84
N ARG A 50 -17.21 8.77 -4.39
CA ARG A 50 -17.32 8.11 -3.08
C ARG A 50 -17.13 9.09 -1.92
N LYS A 51 -16.27 10.11 -2.04
CA LYS A 51 -16.21 11.21 -1.06
C LYS A 51 -17.52 11.98 -0.99
N ARG A 52 -18.15 12.31 -2.13
CA ARG A 52 -19.47 12.95 -2.16
C ARG A 52 -20.54 12.05 -1.53
N GLN A 53 -20.51 10.76 -1.83
CA GLN A 53 -21.42 9.76 -1.25
C GLN A 53 -21.32 9.75 0.28
N VAL A 54 -20.12 9.60 0.85
CA VAL A 54 -19.98 9.55 2.32
C VAL A 54 -20.31 10.88 2.99
N ILE A 55 -20.04 12.02 2.35
CA ILE A 55 -20.48 13.33 2.88
C ILE A 55 -22.02 13.37 2.97
N ARG A 56 -22.72 12.87 1.96
CA ARG A 56 -24.19 12.86 1.91
C ARG A 56 -24.80 11.86 2.89
N GLU A 57 -24.24 10.66 2.97
CA GLU A 57 -24.85 9.54 3.70
C GLU A 57 -24.40 9.47 5.17
N LEU A 58 -23.13 9.72 5.46
CA LEU A 58 -22.56 9.54 6.79
C LEU A 58 -22.37 10.84 7.58
N PHE A 59 -22.22 11.96 6.87
CA PHE A 59 -21.85 13.25 7.49
C PHE A 59 -22.81 14.39 7.12
N ALA A 60 -24.08 14.07 6.88
CA ALA A 60 -25.11 15.04 6.49
C ALA A 60 -25.25 16.19 7.51
N GLY A 61 -25.11 15.89 8.81
CA GLY A 61 -25.20 16.87 9.89
C GLY A 61 -24.01 17.83 9.93
N GLU A 62 -22.79 17.29 9.84
CA GLU A 62 -21.55 18.07 9.84
C GLU A 62 -21.48 19.00 8.63
N ILE A 63 -21.80 18.51 7.44
CA ILE A 63 -21.80 19.35 6.24
C ILE A 63 -22.90 20.41 6.28
N ALA A 64 -24.08 20.11 6.83
CA ALA A 64 -25.14 21.10 7.01
C ALA A 64 -24.72 22.22 7.98
N THR A 65 -24.03 21.86 9.06
CA THR A 65 -23.49 22.81 10.04
C THR A 65 -22.42 23.70 9.44
N LEU A 66 -21.46 23.12 8.70
CA LEU A 66 -20.44 23.88 7.99
C LEU A 66 -21.05 24.80 6.92
N ALA A 67 -21.97 24.29 6.11
CA ALA A 67 -22.65 25.10 5.10
C ALA A 67 -23.42 26.27 5.73
N HIS A 68 -24.05 26.07 6.89
CA HIS A 68 -24.72 27.14 7.62
C HIS A 68 -23.74 28.23 8.06
N ARG A 69 -22.61 27.85 8.69
CA ARG A 69 -21.55 28.81 9.06
C ARG A 69 -20.98 29.56 7.85
N LEU A 70 -20.81 28.86 6.72
CA LEU A 70 -20.36 29.49 5.47
C LEU A 70 -21.37 30.54 4.98
N CYS A 71 -22.67 30.30 5.15
CA CYS A 71 -23.71 31.29 4.84
C CYS A 71 -23.63 32.51 5.76
N GLU A 72 -23.44 32.32 7.07
CA GLU A 72 -23.28 33.43 8.02
C GLU A 72 -22.07 34.32 7.68
N LEU A 73 -20.99 33.73 7.18
CA LEU A 73 -19.84 34.47 6.65
C LEU A 73 -20.20 35.21 5.35
N ALA A 74 -20.92 34.54 4.44
CA ALA A 74 -21.32 35.11 3.15
C ALA A 74 -22.26 36.31 3.30
N GLU A 75 -23.20 36.27 4.25
CA GLU A 75 -24.15 37.37 4.54
C GLU A 75 -23.44 38.70 4.86
N LYS A 76 -22.23 38.64 5.41
CA LYS A 76 -21.41 39.81 5.77
C LYS A 76 -20.55 40.32 4.61
N ASP A 77 -20.40 39.56 3.52
CA ASP A 77 -19.55 39.89 2.38
C ASP A 77 -20.39 40.39 1.19
N ARG A 78 -20.11 41.61 0.71
CA ARG A 78 -20.88 42.25 -0.38
C ARG A 78 -20.81 41.50 -1.70
N HIS A 79 -19.81 40.64 -1.90
CA HIS A 79 -19.65 39.83 -3.11
C HIS A 79 -20.23 38.42 -2.97
N ALA A 80 -20.60 37.99 -1.75
CA ALA A 80 -21.10 36.65 -1.48
C ALA A 80 -22.51 36.61 -0.87
N ARG A 81 -23.03 37.72 -0.32
CA ARG A 81 -24.35 37.79 0.35
C ARG A 81 -25.53 37.38 -0.52
N ASP A 82 -25.39 37.54 -1.85
CA ASP A 82 -26.43 37.20 -2.83
C ASP A 82 -26.24 35.79 -3.42
N VAL A 83 -25.22 35.05 -2.97
CA VAL A 83 -24.97 33.66 -3.38
C VAL A 83 -25.94 32.74 -2.67
N ALA A 84 -26.60 31.86 -3.43
CA ALA A 84 -27.58 30.95 -2.86
C ALA A 84 -26.91 29.95 -1.90
N ARG A 85 -27.61 29.63 -0.80
CA ARG A 85 -27.18 28.63 0.18
C ARG A 85 -26.85 27.27 -0.45
N GLY A 86 -27.60 26.87 -1.47
CA GLY A 86 -27.37 25.64 -2.23
C GLY A 86 -26.00 25.64 -2.91
N ASP A 87 -25.62 26.75 -3.54
CA ASP A 87 -24.35 26.90 -4.25
C ASP A 87 -23.16 26.91 -3.29
N LEU A 88 -23.28 27.57 -2.14
CA LEU A 88 -22.24 27.53 -1.08
C LEU A 88 -22.04 26.12 -0.54
N LYS A 89 -23.13 25.38 -0.29
CA LYS A 89 -23.06 23.99 0.16
C LYS A 89 -22.41 23.11 -0.91
N GLU A 90 -22.80 23.26 -2.17
CA GLU A 90 -22.25 22.47 -3.27
C GLU A 90 -20.76 22.78 -3.50
N ALA A 91 -20.36 24.05 -3.43
CA ALA A 91 -18.96 24.45 -3.50
C ALA A 91 -18.14 23.80 -2.39
N LEU A 92 -18.65 23.81 -1.15
CA LEU A 92 -18.00 23.18 0.00
C LEU A 92 -17.87 21.66 -0.17
N VAL A 93 -18.93 20.97 -0.61
CA VAL A 93 -18.90 19.52 -0.85
C VAL A 93 -17.92 19.18 -1.95
N SER A 94 -17.96 19.90 -3.08
CA SER A 94 -17.10 19.64 -4.24
C SER A 94 -15.63 19.91 -3.95
N ALA A 95 -15.28 21.02 -3.28
CA ALA A 95 -13.91 21.31 -2.87
C ALA A 95 -13.41 20.27 -1.86
N THR A 96 -14.24 19.88 -0.89
CA THR A 96 -13.91 18.83 0.08
C THR A 96 -13.66 17.49 -0.61
N ALA A 97 -14.48 17.12 -1.61
CA ALA A 97 -14.31 15.91 -2.40
C ALA A 97 -13.01 15.93 -3.23
N CYS A 98 -12.63 17.09 -3.77
CA CYS A 98 -11.42 17.25 -4.59
C CYS A 98 -10.12 17.36 -3.78
N LEU A 99 -10.17 17.60 -2.47
CA LEU A 99 -8.98 17.70 -1.63
C LEU A 99 -8.18 16.36 -1.63
N PRO A 100 -6.90 16.36 -2.07
CA PRO A 100 -6.11 15.13 -2.23
C PRO A 100 -5.41 14.68 -0.94
N VAL A 101 -5.44 15.48 0.12
CA VAL A 101 -4.84 15.18 1.42
C VAL A 101 -5.92 14.97 2.49
N TYR A 102 -5.59 14.26 3.57
CA TYR A 102 -6.51 14.10 4.71
C TYR A 102 -6.97 15.47 5.25
N ARG A 103 -6.04 16.42 5.36
CA ARG A 103 -6.30 17.78 5.82
C ARG A 103 -5.11 18.69 5.57
N THR A 104 -5.37 19.99 5.59
CA THR A 104 -4.35 21.04 5.75
C THR A 104 -4.10 21.31 7.24
N TYR A 105 -3.12 22.17 7.56
CA TYR A 105 -2.70 22.51 8.91
C TYR A 105 -2.64 24.04 9.16
N ILE A 106 -3.64 24.76 8.65
CA ILE A 106 -3.80 26.20 8.89
C ILE A 106 -4.24 26.42 10.34
N ARG A 107 -3.53 27.31 11.05
CA ARG A 107 -3.74 27.66 12.47
C ARG A 107 -3.72 29.16 12.73
N ASP A 108 -3.30 29.95 11.75
CA ASP A 108 -3.22 31.39 11.75
C ASP A 108 -3.30 31.89 10.30
N ALA A 109 -3.14 33.19 10.07
CA ALA A 109 -3.21 33.79 8.74
C ALA A 109 -1.98 33.47 7.85
N GLN A 110 -0.91 32.89 8.40
CA GLN A 110 0.27 32.48 7.64
C GLN A 110 0.09 31.06 7.11
N ILE A 111 -0.50 30.96 5.93
CA ILE A 111 -0.71 29.69 5.24
C ILE A 111 0.59 29.27 4.55
N SER A 112 1.03 28.03 4.82
CA SER A 112 2.17 27.46 4.09
C SER A 112 1.86 27.33 2.60
N GLU A 113 2.88 27.51 1.74
CA GLU A 113 2.74 27.36 0.28
C GLU A 113 2.11 26.01 -0.10
N ARG A 114 2.46 24.95 0.64
CA ARG A 114 1.91 23.61 0.47
C ARG A 114 0.40 23.55 0.69
N ASP A 115 -0.08 24.06 1.82
CA ASP A 115 -1.52 24.02 2.15
C ASP A 115 -2.32 24.92 1.22
N ARG A 116 -1.75 26.07 0.83
CA ARG A 116 -2.32 26.97 -0.19
C ARG A 116 -2.51 26.23 -1.51
N ALA A 117 -1.45 25.60 -2.03
CA ALA A 117 -1.50 24.87 -3.29
C ALA A 117 -2.60 23.78 -3.28
N TYR A 118 -2.70 22.98 -2.21
CA TYR A 118 -3.76 21.97 -2.13
C TYR A 118 -5.18 22.55 -2.11
N ILE A 119 -5.39 23.70 -1.46
CA ILE A 119 -6.69 24.36 -1.42
C ILE A 119 -7.04 24.93 -2.80
N GLU A 120 -6.08 25.63 -3.43
CA GLU A 120 -6.26 26.21 -4.75
C GLU A 120 -6.54 25.12 -5.80
N ASP A 121 -5.72 24.08 -5.86
CA ASP A 121 -5.92 22.93 -6.76
C ASP A 121 -7.29 22.27 -6.53
N ALA A 122 -7.68 22.04 -5.28
CA ALA A 122 -8.95 21.40 -4.96
C ALA A 122 -10.15 22.24 -5.39
N ILE A 123 -10.09 23.57 -5.24
CA ILE A 123 -11.17 24.47 -5.67
C ILE A 123 -11.21 24.57 -7.20
N ASP A 124 -10.06 24.70 -7.86
CA ASP A 124 -9.98 24.83 -9.31
C ASP A 124 -10.49 23.57 -10.02
N LEU A 125 -10.28 22.39 -9.41
CA LEU A 125 -10.86 21.13 -9.85
C LEU A 125 -12.35 21.00 -9.55
N ALA A 126 -12.83 21.64 -8.47
CA ALA A 126 -14.20 21.51 -7.99
C ALA A 126 -15.19 22.36 -8.78
N GLY A 127 -14.80 23.57 -9.22
CA GLY A 127 -15.68 24.43 -10.01
C GLY A 127 -15.27 25.90 -10.02
N LYS A 128 -16.11 26.72 -10.66
CA LYS A 128 -15.91 28.17 -10.80
C LYS A 128 -17.20 28.92 -10.48
N GLY A 129 -17.06 30.19 -10.11
CA GLY A 129 -18.19 31.10 -9.86
C GLY A 129 -18.20 31.65 -8.43
N PRO A 130 -19.16 32.53 -8.11
CA PRO A 130 -19.14 33.33 -6.88
C PRO A 130 -19.04 32.51 -5.59
N ALA A 131 -19.70 31.34 -5.53
CA ALA A 131 -19.63 30.45 -4.38
C ALA A 131 -18.22 29.86 -4.17
N PHE A 132 -17.54 29.45 -5.25
CA PHE A 132 -16.18 28.91 -5.21
C PHE A 132 -15.16 30.01 -4.91
N ASP A 133 -15.35 31.21 -5.47
CA ASP A 133 -14.48 32.35 -5.22
C ASP A 133 -14.56 32.80 -3.76
N PHE A 134 -15.78 32.83 -3.20
CA PHE A 134 -15.97 33.10 -1.78
C PHE A 134 -15.37 32.00 -0.91
N LEU A 135 -15.63 30.73 -1.21
CA LEU A 135 -15.03 29.60 -0.49
C LEU A 135 -13.50 29.65 -0.53
N ARG A 136 -12.90 30.02 -1.66
CA ARG A 136 -11.45 30.20 -1.80
C ARG A 136 -10.92 31.23 -0.81
N ARG A 137 -11.55 32.40 -0.72
CA ARG A 137 -11.19 33.43 0.27
C ARG A 137 -11.33 32.93 1.71
N VAL A 138 -12.41 32.20 2.01
CA VAL A 138 -12.61 31.63 3.35
C VAL A 138 -11.52 30.62 3.69
N LEU A 139 -11.27 29.65 2.82
CA LEU A 139 -10.28 28.59 3.04
C LEU A 139 -8.84 29.10 3.07
N LEU A 140 -8.55 30.20 2.37
CA LEU A 140 -7.26 30.88 2.39
C LEU A 140 -7.16 31.98 3.45
N VAL A 141 -8.15 32.09 4.35
CA VAL A 141 -8.18 33.09 5.44
C VAL A 141 -7.88 34.51 4.91
N ASP A 142 -8.48 34.84 3.75
CA ASP A 142 -8.27 36.07 3.01
C ASP A 142 -9.59 36.88 2.90
N PRO A 143 -10.06 37.47 4.01
CA PRO A 143 -11.27 38.27 3.99
C PRO A 143 -11.07 39.55 3.17
N ALA A 144 -12.16 40.07 2.60
CA ALA A 144 -12.11 41.37 1.93
C ALA A 144 -11.61 42.47 2.90
N TRP A 145 -11.03 43.56 2.37
CA TRP A 145 -10.44 44.64 3.17
C TRP A 145 -11.39 45.23 4.23
N TYR A 146 -12.70 45.24 3.98
CA TYR A 146 -13.72 45.74 4.90
C TYR A 146 -14.18 44.69 5.95
N LEU A 147 -13.72 43.45 5.83
CA LEU A 147 -14.00 42.32 6.72
C LEU A 147 -12.75 41.80 7.45
N GLN A 148 -11.66 42.56 7.49
CA GLN A 148 -10.42 42.13 8.17
C GLN A 148 -10.64 41.79 9.66
N HIS A 149 -11.64 42.41 10.30
CA HIS A 149 -12.05 42.06 11.66
C HIS A 149 -12.61 40.63 11.82
N GLN A 150 -12.98 39.96 10.73
CA GLN A 150 -13.52 38.58 10.67
C GLN A 150 -12.47 37.52 10.33
N THR A 151 -11.19 37.90 10.25
CA THR A 151 -10.09 36.95 10.02
C THR A 151 -10.16 35.75 10.98
N ARG A 152 -10.56 36.00 12.24
CA ARG A 152 -10.76 34.94 13.24
C ARG A 152 -11.94 34.02 12.90
N ASP A 153 -13.06 34.56 12.43
CA ASP A 153 -14.23 33.75 12.05
C ASP A 153 -13.90 32.85 10.84
N TYR A 154 -13.12 33.36 9.87
CA TYR A 154 -12.61 32.58 8.74
C TYR A 154 -11.70 31.45 9.23
N LEU A 155 -10.76 31.77 10.13
CA LEU A 155 -9.85 30.79 10.70
C LEU A 155 -10.61 29.69 11.48
N ASP A 156 -11.59 30.06 12.29
CA ASP A 156 -12.42 29.12 13.06
C ASP A 156 -13.22 28.18 12.13
N PHE A 157 -13.71 28.71 11.00
CA PHE A 157 -14.32 27.90 9.95
C PHE A 157 -13.32 26.90 9.35
N VAL A 158 -12.14 27.37 8.94
CA VAL A 158 -11.10 26.55 8.31
C VAL A 158 -10.61 25.44 9.24
N MET A 159 -10.39 25.75 10.51
CA MET A 159 -9.99 24.76 11.52
C MET A 159 -11.07 23.68 11.72
N ARG A 160 -12.36 24.05 11.68
CA ARG A 160 -13.45 23.07 11.75
C ARG A 160 -13.56 22.24 10.47
N TRP A 161 -13.40 22.85 9.31
CA TRP A 161 -13.35 22.14 8.03
C TRP A 161 -12.18 21.13 7.98
N GLN A 162 -10.98 21.51 8.46
CA GLN A 162 -9.83 20.60 8.57
C GLN A 162 -10.06 19.40 9.50
N GLN A 163 -10.92 19.52 10.51
CA GLN A 163 -11.33 18.36 11.34
C GLN A 163 -12.26 17.42 10.57
N PHE A 164 -13.10 17.98 9.70
CA PHE A 164 -14.07 17.24 8.90
C PHE A 164 -13.43 16.50 7.72
N THR A 165 -12.49 17.12 7.00
CA THR A 165 -11.86 16.55 5.79
C THR A 165 -11.17 15.21 6.07
N GLY A 166 -10.58 15.04 7.27
CA GLY A 166 -9.89 13.81 7.64
C GLY A 166 -10.82 12.60 7.70
N ALA A 167 -12.02 12.77 8.28
CA ALA A 167 -13.04 11.72 8.35
C ALA A 167 -13.59 11.40 6.96
N VAL A 168 -13.81 12.42 6.13
CA VAL A 168 -14.25 12.25 4.73
C VAL A 168 -13.19 11.49 3.92
N MET A 169 -11.90 11.79 4.11
CA MET A 169 -10.83 11.06 3.43
C MET A 169 -10.84 9.59 3.84
N ALA A 170 -10.81 9.27 5.14
CA ALA A 170 -10.80 7.89 5.60
C ALA A 170 -12.04 7.11 5.12
N LYS A 171 -13.24 7.69 5.26
CA LYS A 171 -14.48 7.00 4.87
C LYS A 171 -14.68 6.92 3.35
N GLY A 172 -14.30 7.96 2.61
CA GLY A 172 -14.47 8.02 1.16
C GLY A 172 -13.40 7.23 0.41
N LEU A 173 -12.14 7.32 0.83
CA LEU A 173 -11.00 6.62 0.23
C LEU A 173 -10.91 5.18 0.72
N GLU A 174 -10.55 5.03 2.01
CA GLU A 174 -10.10 3.76 2.57
C GLU A 174 -11.23 2.76 2.74
N ASP A 175 -12.38 3.24 3.21
CA ASP A 175 -13.55 2.43 3.54
C ASP A 175 -14.61 2.45 2.44
N THR A 176 -14.31 2.98 1.25
CA THR A 176 -15.24 2.93 0.11
C THR A 176 -14.51 2.78 -1.23
N THR A 177 -13.71 3.77 -1.65
CA THR A 177 -13.03 3.74 -2.97
C THR A 177 -12.16 2.50 -3.17
N PHE A 178 -11.40 2.10 -2.15
CA PHE A 178 -10.54 0.91 -2.16
C PHE A 178 -11.26 -0.44 -2.30
N TYR A 179 -12.58 -0.45 -2.16
CA TYR A 179 -13.43 -1.62 -2.40
C TYR A 179 -14.16 -1.54 -3.75
N VAL A 180 -14.11 -0.40 -4.44
CA VAL A 180 -14.83 -0.15 -5.70
C VAL A 180 -13.90 -0.16 -6.90
N HIS A 181 -12.75 0.50 -6.85
CA HIS A 181 -11.82 0.55 -7.98
C HIS A 181 -10.67 -0.45 -7.78
N ASN A 182 -10.76 -1.63 -8.40
CA ASN A 182 -9.92 -2.79 -8.07
C ASN A 182 -9.08 -3.36 -9.24
N PRO A 183 -8.41 -2.56 -10.10
CA PRO A 183 -7.55 -3.12 -11.16
C PRO A 183 -6.41 -3.97 -10.57
N LEU A 184 -5.78 -3.49 -9.50
CA LEU A 184 -4.84 -4.24 -8.67
C LEU A 184 -5.08 -3.93 -7.19
N MET A 185 -5.76 -4.82 -6.46
CA MET A 185 -6.20 -4.49 -5.09
C MET A 185 -5.07 -4.39 -4.07
N ALA A 186 -3.84 -4.79 -4.43
CA ALA A 186 -2.67 -4.64 -3.57
C ALA A 186 -2.26 -3.18 -3.35
N VAL A 187 -2.69 -2.24 -4.22
CA VAL A 187 -2.43 -0.80 -4.06
C VAL A 187 -3.47 -0.11 -3.19
N ASN A 188 -4.61 -0.77 -2.97
CA ASN A 188 -5.73 -0.26 -2.18
C ASN A 188 -5.47 -0.49 -0.69
N GLU A 189 -4.55 0.30 -0.13
CA GLU A 189 -4.14 0.23 1.26
C GLU A 189 -4.16 1.57 1.99
N VAL A 190 -4.29 1.49 3.32
CA VAL A 190 -4.25 2.66 4.21
C VAL A 190 -3.00 3.49 3.93
N GLY A 191 -3.20 4.80 3.73
CA GLY A 191 -2.14 5.75 3.38
C GLY A 191 -1.64 5.70 1.92
N GLY A 192 -2.21 4.84 1.07
CA GLY A 192 -1.88 4.73 -0.35
C GLY A 192 -2.62 5.74 -1.22
N ASP A 193 -1.94 6.25 -2.25
CA ASP A 193 -2.57 6.92 -3.39
C ASP A 193 -2.59 5.93 -4.55
N SER A 194 -3.75 5.38 -4.90
CA SER A 194 -3.86 4.36 -5.95
C SER A 194 -3.83 4.93 -7.37
N ASN A 195 -3.66 6.24 -7.58
CA ASN A 195 -3.72 6.86 -8.92
C ASN A 195 -2.54 7.78 -9.26
N GLY A 196 -1.63 8.01 -8.33
CA GLY A 196 -0.42 8.79 -8.58
C GLY A 196 0.70 7.98 -9.23
N PRO A 197 1.71 8.63 -9.83
CA PRO A 197 2.98 7.99 -10.20
C PRO A 197 3.74 7.41 -8.99
N GLU A 198 3.22 7.61 -7.77
CA GLU A 198 3.75 7.05 -6.53
C GLU A 198 3.31 5.61 -6.26
N VAL A 199 2.33 5.08 -7.02
CA VAL A 199 1.83 3.69 -6.87
C VAL A 199 2.91 2.66 -7.14
N TYR A 200 3.70 2.89 -8.18
CA TYR A 200 4.79 2.02 -8.61
C TYR A 200 5.98 2.88 -9.00
N PHE A 201 7.18 2.38 -8.77
CA PHE A 201 8.39 3.11 -9.15
C PHE A 201 9.60 2.18 -9.28
N GLY A 202 10.61 2.68 -9.98
CA GLY A 202 11.86 1.96 -10.21
C GLY A 202 12.81 1.96 -9.01
N VAL A 203 13.93 1.25 -9.17
CA VAL A 203 14.98 1.11 -8.15
C VAL A 203 15.58 2.47 -7.75
N GLU A 204 15.75 3.39 -8.70
CA GLU A 204 16.28 4.73 -8.45
C GLU A 204 15.41 5.54 -7.48
N GLU A 205 14.10 5.58 -7.74
CA GLU A 205 13.14 6.27 -6.88
C GLU A 205 13.05 5.61 -5.49
N PHE A 206 13.19 4.28 -5.43
CA PHE A 206 13.30 3.57 -4.16
C PHE A 206 14.47 4.08 -3.30
N HIS A 207 15.64 4.25 -3.92
CA HIS A 207 16.82 4.79 -3.27
C HIS A 207 16.65 6.27 -2.87
N ARG A 208 16.08 7.10 -3.74
CA ARG A 208 15.81 8.51 -3.45
C ARG A 208 14.91 8.68 -2.23
N ARG A 209 13.86 7.86 -2.10
CA ARG A 209 12.96 7.87 -0.94
C ARG A 209 13.65 7.43 0.35
N ASN A 210 14.54 6.42 0.30
CA ASN A 210 15.33 6.02 1.45
C ASN A 210 16.36 7.09 1.88
N LEU A 211 17.01 7.76 0.93
CA LEU A 211 17.89 8.90 1.22
C LEU A 211 17.12 10.04 1.90
N ALA A 212 15.93 10.38 1.38
CA ALA A 212 15.07 11.39 2.00
C ALA A 212 14.62 11.00 3.42
N ARG A 213 14.26 9.73 3.62
CA ARG A 213 13.91 9.19 4.95
C ARG A 213 15.08 9.29 5.92
N ARG A 214 16.30 8.90 5.52
CA ARG A 214 17.53 9.05 6.33
C ARG A 214 17.84 10.50 6.68
N GLY A 215 17.60 11.43 5.75
CA GLY A 215 17.89 12.85 5.96
C GLY A 215 16.88 13.58 6.83
N ARG A 216 15.59 13.20 6.77
CA ARG A 216 14.49 13.95 7.40
C ARG A 216 13.84 13.22 8.58
N TRP A 217 13.69 11.91 8.48
CA TRP A 217 12.90 11.10 9.42
C TRP A 217 13.60 9.76 9.76
N PRO A 218 14.85 9.79 10.27
CA PRO A 218 15.65 8.58 10.47
C PRO A 218 15.06 7.58 11.48
N GLN A 219 14.12 8.03 12.32
CA GLN A 219 13.48 7.24 13.38
C GLN A 219 12.00 6.90 13.07
N THR A 220 11.49 7.23 11.88
CA THR A 220 10.10 6.87 11.49
C THR A 220 9.94 5.36 11.38
N MET A 221 8.73 4.84 11.63
CA MET A 221 8.47 3.40 11.52
C MET A 221 8.47 2.94 10.06
N ASN A 222 8.95 1.72 9.84
CA ASN A 222 8.91 0.99 8.59
C ASN A 222 7.90 -0.14 8.76
N ALA A 223 6.60 0.18 8.64
CA ALA A 223 5.53 -0.79 8.76
C ALA A 223 5.23 -1.47 7.42
N THR A 224 4.82 -2.74 7.51
CA THR A 224 4.35 -3.51 6.35
C THR A 224 3.03 -4.20 6.61
N SER A 225 2.59 -4.38 7.85
CA SER A 225 1.24 -4.84 8.19
C SER A 225 0.84 -4.19 9.50
N THR A 226 -0.45 -3.96 9.72
CA THR A 226 -0.97 -3.41 10.98
C THR A 226 -2.34 -4.02 11.29
N HIS A 227 -2.96 -3.60 12.39
CA HIS A 227 -4.35 -3.96 12.71
C HIS A 227 -5.38 -3.28 11.80
N ASP A 228 -5.00 -2.25 11.03
CA ASP A 228 -5.91 -1.48 10.18
C ASP A 228 -5.63 -1.64 8.68
N THR A 229 -4.53 -2.30 8.30
CA THR A 229 -4.25 -2.61 6.89
C THR A 229 -5.38 -3.46 6.29
N LYS A 230 -5.79 -3.13 5.07
CA LYS A 230 -6.87 -3.79 4.34
C LYS A 230 -6.51 -5.23 3.95
N ARG A 231 -5.21 -5.54 3.85
CA ARG A 231 -4.65 -6.90 3.70
C ARG A 231 -3.32 -7.01 4.45
N SER A 232 -2.87 -8.21 4.76
CA SER A 232 -1.51 -8.42 5.27
C SER A 232 -0.46 -8.26 4.16
N GLU A 233 0.80 -8.13 4.55
CA GLU A 233 1.94 -8.05 3.64
C GLU A 233 2.07 -9.21 2.65
N ASP A 234 1.80 -10.45 3.09
CA ASP A 234 1.98 -11.61 2.23
C ASP A 234 0.83 -11.76 1.24
N VAL A 235 -0.37 -11.28 1.59
CA VAL A 235 -1.49 -11.16 0.63
C VAL A 235 -1.15 -10.15 -0.45
N ARG A 236 -0.62 -8.97 -0.08
CA ARG A 236 -0.28 -7.93 -1.07
C ARG A 236 0.86 -8.35 -1.98
N THR A 237 1.94 -8.93 -1.45
CA THR A 237 3.07 -9.38 -2.27
C THR A 237 2.69 -10.49 -3.25
N ARG A 238 1.73 -11.36 -2.91
CA ARG A 238 1.12 -12.30 -3.85
C ARG A 238 0.34 -11.57 -4.94
N ILE A 239 -0.56 -10.67 -4.57
CA ILE A 239 -1.39 -9.95 -5.54
C ILE A 239 -0.53 -9.09 -6.48
N ASN A 240 0.57 -8.48 -6.00
CA ASN A 240 1.51 -7.73 -6.84
C ASN A 240 2.06 -8.54 -8.02
N VAL A 241 2.20 -9.87 -7.90
CA VAL A 241 2.66 -10.75 -8.99
C VAL A 241 1.71 -10.72 -10.19
N LEU A 242 0.45 -10.34 -10.01
CA LEU A 242 -0.49 -10.15 -11.13
C LEU A 242 0.02 -9.07 -12.09
N SER A 243 0.69 -8.02 -11.60
CA SER A 243 1.32 -7.01 -12.46
C SER A 243 2.44 -7.58 -13.33
N GLU A 244 3.03 -8.71 -12.97
CA GLU A 244 4.05 -9.38 -13.79
C GLU A 244 3.45 -10.41 -14.77
N MET A 245 2.17 -10.74 -14.61
CA MET A 245 1.49 -11.78 -15.37
C MET A 245 0.07 -11.36 -15.84
N PRO A 246 -0.15 -10.13 -16.36
CA PRO A 246 -1.48 -9.61 -16.66
C PRO A 246 -2.27 -10.49 -17.65
N ARG A 247 -1.62 -11.03 -18.68
CA ARG A 247 -2.26 -11.95 -19.65
C ARG A 247 -2.63 -13.33 -19.10
N GLU A 248 -1.91 -13.81 -18.08
CA GLU A 248 -2.32 -15.04 -17.38
C GLU A 248 -3.49 -14.76 -16.45
N TRP A 249 -3.46 -13.61 -15.76
CA TRP A 249 -4.56 -13.14 -14.95
C TRP A 249 -5.84 -12.97 -15.77
N GLU A 250 -5.80 -12.26 -16.90
CA GLU A 250 -6.96 -12.04 -17.77
C GLU A 250 -7.60 -13.36 -18.21
N ARG A 251 -6.78 -14.33 -18.63
CA ARG A 251 -7.27 -15.65 -19.03
C ARG A 251 -7.92 -16.41 -17.88
N CYS A 252 -7.37 -16.31 -16.67
CA CYS A 252 -7.98 -16.88 -15.48
C CYS A 252 -9.31 -16.20 -15.18
N LEU A 253 -9.34 -14.86 -15.12
CA LEU A 253 -10.53 -14.06 -14.87
C LEU A 253 -11.67 -14.42 -15.83
N ARG A 254 -11.42 -14.37 -17.15
CA ARG A 254 -12.43 -14.71 -18.17
C ARG A 254 -12.92 -16.16 -18.10
N ARG A 255 -12.05 -17.09 -17.68
CA ARG A 255 -12.41 -18.50 -17.53
C ARG A 255 -13.21 -18.73 -16.25
N TRP A 256 -12.80 -18.16 -15.14
CA TRP A 256 -13.45 -18.37 -13.84
C TRP A 256 -14.85 -17.77 -13.79
N THR A 257 -15.10 -16.67 -14.49
CA THR A 257 -16.45 -16.12 -14.65
C THR A 257 -17.41 -17.09 -15.36
N ARG A 258 -16.92 -18.02 -16.19
CA ARG A 258 -17.77 -19.01 -16.87
C ARG A 258 -18.28 -20.11 -15.95
N TYR A 259 -17.64 -20.30 -14.79
CA TYR A 259 -18.15 -21.23 -13.77
C TYR A 259 -19.42 -20.72 -13.08
N HIS A 260 -19.92 -19.56 -13.52
CA HIS A 260 -21.17 -18.97 -13.11
C HIS A 260 -21.97 -18.57 -14.36
N ALA A 261 -22.94 -19.39 -14.75
CA ALA A 261 -23.73 -19.19 -15.95
C ALA A 261 -24.93 -18.24 -15.77
N ASP A 262 -25.35 -17.94 -14.53
CA ASP A 262 -26.57 -17.18 -14.30
C ASP A 262 -26.56 -16.50 -12.91
N ALA A 263 -26.42 -15.17 -12.86
CA ALA A 263 -26.95 -14.29 -11.80
C ALA A 263 -26.55 -12.82 -12.03
N ALA A 264 -27.44 -11.91 -11.60
CA ALA A 264 -27.20 -10.47 -11.51
C ALA A 264 -26.15 -10.04 -10.45
N ALA A 265 -25.55 -11.00 -9.71
CA ALA A 265 -24.57 -10.75 -8.65
C ALA A 265 -23.62 -11.96 -8.51
N PRO A 266 -22.33 -11.77 -8.22
CA PRO A 266 -21.63 -10.49 -8.10
C PRO A 266 -21.45 -9.79 -9.45
N THR A 267 -21.41 -8.46 -9.44
CA THR A 267 -21.01 -7.67 -10.62
C THR A 267 -19.60 -8.02 -11.08
N PRO A 268 -19.23 -7.72 -12.34
CA PRO A 268 -17.86 -7.91 -12.81
C PRO A 268 -16.79 -7.26 -11.90
N ASN A 269 -17.08 -6.08 -11.35
CA ASN A 269 -16.16 -5.42 -10.44
C ASN A 269 -15.94 -6.21 -9.13
N GLU A 270 -17.02 -6.72 -8.55
CA GLU A 270 -16.95 -7.54 -7.33
C GLU A 270 -16.32 -8.91 -7.62
N GLN A 271 -16.49 -9.47 -8.82
CA GLN A 271 -15.78 -10.69 -9.25
C GLN A 271 -14.26 -10.47 -9.26
N VAL A 272 -13.78 -9.33 -9.77
CA VAL A 272 -12.35 -8.99 -9.73
C VAL A 272 -11.86 -8.93 -8.28
N LEU A 273 -12.61 -8.27 -7.39
CA LEU A 273 -12.29 -8.22 -5.96
C LEU A 273 -12.25 -9.62 -5.34
N ILE A 274 -13.25 -10.46 -5.58
CA ILE A 274 -13.34 -11.83 -5.07
C ILE A 274 -12.15 -12.67 -5.53
N PHE A 275 -11.87 -12.69 -6.83
CA PHE A 275 -10.83 -13.53 -7.41
C PHE A 275 -9.41 -13.09 -7.01
N GLN A 276 -9.13 -11.79 -6.92
CA GLN A 276 -7.83 -11.33 -6.41
C GLN A 276 -7.71 -11.63 -4.89
N SER A 277 -8.79 -11.50 -4.13
CA SER A 277 -8.78 -11.77 -2.68
C SER A 277 -8.52 -13.23 -2.35
N ILE A 278 -9.21 -14.17 -3.03
CA ILE A 278 -8.98 -15.59 -2.83
C ILE A 278 -7.57 -15.98 -3.27
N LEU A 279 -7.06 -15.44 -4.39
CA LEU A 279 -5.70 -15.71 -4.86
C LEU A 279 -4.62 -15.27 -3.85
N GLY A 280 -4.79 -14.09 -3.25
CA GLY A 280 -3.88 -13.56 -2.26
C GLY A 280 -3.92 -14.34 -0.94
N ALA A 281 -5.12 -14.63 -0.43
CA ALA A 281 -5.32 -15.26 0.87
C ALA A 281 -5.29 -16.81 0.86
N TRP A 282 -5.22 -17.45 -0.32
CA TRP A 282 -5.26 -18.91 -0.43
C TRP A 282 -4.09 -19.59 0.30
N PRO A 283 -4.30 -20.70 1.03
CA PRO A 283 -5.59 -21.33 1.33
C PRO A 283 -6.41 -20.52 2.36
N ILE A 284 -7.70 -20.40 2.09
CA ILE A 284 -8.66 -19.71 2.96
C ILE A 284 -9.96 -20.51 3.05
N GLU A 285 -10.43 -20.71 4.28
CA GLU A 285 -11.68 -21.42 4.54
C GLU A 285 -12.89 -20.64 4.01
N PRO A 286 -13.92 -21.32 3.46
CA PRO A 286 -15.09 -20.67 2.87
C PRO A 286 -15.75 -19.65 3.80
N ASP A 287 -15.97 -19.99 5.07
CA ASP A 287 -16.67 -19.10 6.01
C ASP A 287 -15.86 -17.84 6.33
N ARG A 288 -14.53 -17.98 6.46
CA ARG A 288 -13.61 -16.84 6.65
C ARG A 288 -13.63 -15.92 5.43
N PHE A 289 -13.66 -16.52 4.24
CA PHE A 289 -13.72 -15.75 2.99
C PHE A 289 -15.06 -15.04 2.80
N LYS A 290 -16.17 -15.73 3.05
CA LYS A 290 -17.53 -15.17 2.98
C LYS A 290 -17.71 -13.97 3.93
N GLN A 291 -17.20 -14.06 5.16
CA GLN A 291 -17.21 -12.94 6.12
C GLN A 291 -16.48 -11.71 5.57
N TYR A 292 -15.29 -11.90 4.99
CA TYR A 292 -14.56 -10.81 4.35
C TYR A 292 -15.34 -10.21 3.18
N ILE A 293 -15.94 -11.03 2.31
CA ILE A 293 -16.67 -10.52 1.15
C ILE A 293 -17.89 -9.70 1.58
N VAL A 294 -18.67 -10.15 2.57
CA VAL A 294 -19.79 -9.34 3.11
C VAL A 294 -19.30 -7.98 3.61
N LYS A 295 -18.20 -7.96 4.36
CA LYS A 295 -17.56 -6.69 4.77
C LYS A 295 -17.19 -5.85 3.56
N ALA A 296 -16.47 -6.41 2.59
CA ALA A 296 -16.01 -5.69 1.40
C ALA A 296 -17.16 -5.08 0.59
N LEU A 297 -18.28 -5.79 0.43
CA LEU A 297 -19.48 -5.29 -0.25
C LEU A 297 -20.10 -4.11 0.49
N ARG A 298 -20.24 -4.24 1.82
CA ARG A 298 -20.82 -3.18 2.68
C ARG A 298 -19.94 -1.95 2.78
N GLU A 299 -18.60 -2.12 2.79
CA GLU A 299 -17.67 -0.99 2.66
C GLU A 299 -17.79 -0.33 1.28
N GLY A 300 -17.93 -1.11 0.21
CA GLY A 300 -18.08 -0.58 -1.15
C GLY A 300 -19.36 0.24 -1.41
N LYS A 301 -20.41 0.08 -0.60
CA LYS A 301 -21.67 0.88 -0.64
C LYS A 301 -22.28 1.01 -2.04
N THR A 302 -22.16 -0.04 -2.86
CA THR A 302 -22.68 -0.05 -4.24
C THR A 302 -24.00 -0.80 -4.34
N HIS A 303 -24.13 -1.95 -3.69
CA HIS A 303 -25.37 -2.76 -3.71
C HIS A 303 -25.91 -3.10 -2.31
N THR A 304 -25.09 -2.97 -1.28
CA THR A 304 -25.41 -3.17 0.15
C THR A 304 -24.51 -2.24 0.97
N SER A 305 -24.92 -1.89 2.18
CA SER A 305 -24.15 -1.07 3.11
C SER A 305 -24.36 -1.52 4.55
N TRP A 306 -23.63 -0.91 5.49
CA TRP A 306 -23.86 -1.14 6.92
C TRP A 306 -25.17 -0.51 7.45
N ILE A 307 -25.76 0.43 6.72
CA ILE A 307 -26.98 1.15 7.12
C ILE A 307 -28.22 0.51 6.49
N ASP A 308 -28.15 0.25 5.18
CA ASP A 308 -29.20 -0.40 4.39
C ASP A 308 -28.65 -1.72 3.84
N ILE A 309 -28.95 -2.81 4.53
CA ILE A 309 -28.44 -4.16 4.22
C ILE A 309 -29.33 -4.79 3.16
N ASN A 310 -28.75 -5.09 2.01
CA ASN A 310 -29.43 -5.84 0.94
C ASN A 310 -29.15 -7.34 1.06
N GLU A 311 -29.88 -8.00 1.96
CA GLU A 311 -29.70 -9.44 2.24
C GLU A 311 -29.83 -10.30 0.99
N HIS A 312 -30.77 -9.97 0.12
CA HIS A 312 -30.99 -10.72 -1.12
C HIS A 312 -29.78 -10.63 -2.08
N TYR A 313 -29.11 -9.48 -2.13
CA TYR A 313 -27.88 -9.31 -2.89
C TYR A 313 -26.72 -10.06 -2.24
N GLU A 314 -26.53 -9.92 -0.94
CA GLU A 314 -25.47 -10.61 -0.19
C GLU A 314 -25.57 -12.13 -0.35
N LEU A 315 -26.76 -12.71 -0.20
CA LEU A 315 -26.99 -14.15 -0.37
C LEU A 315 -26.61 -14.66 -1.76
N ARG A 316 -26.85 -13.89 -2.82
CA ARG A 316 -26.42 -14.29 -4.18
C ARG A 316 -24.91 -14.33 -4.30
N VAL A 317 -24.21 -13.33 -3.76
CA VAL A 317 -22.73 -13.31 -3.79
C VAL A 317 -22.16 -14.43 -2.94
N LEU A 318 -22.77 -14.74 -1.80
CA LEU A 318 -22.37 -15.87 -0.95
C LEU A 318 -22.60 -17.21 -1.66
N SER A 319 -23.72 -17.39 -2.35
CA SER A 319 -24.00 -18.59 -3.16
C SER A 319 -23.01 -18.74 -4.31
N PHE A 320 -22.58 -17.64 -4.92
CA PHE A 320 -21.49 -17.65 -5.90
C PHE A 320 -20.17 -18.14 -5.28
N ILE A 321 -19.83 -17.70 -4.06
CA ILE A 321 -18.63 -18.20 -3.38
C ILE A 321 -18.76 -19.70 -3.10
N ASP A 322 -19.91 -20.15 -2.59
CA ASP A 322 -20.14 -21.58 -2.31
C ASP A 322 -20.01 -22.43 -3.60
N SER A 323 -20.48 -21.93 -4.74
CA SER A 323 -20.33 -22.63 -6.02
C SER A 323 -18.88 -22.71 -6.50
N LEU A 324 -18.05 -21.70 -6.24
CA LEU A 324 -16.62 -21.76 -6.52
C LEU A 324 -15.93 -22.87 -5.71
N TYR A 325 -16.23 -22.98 -4.40
CA TYR A 325 -15.65 -24.02 -3.55
C TYR A 325 -16.18 -25.42 -3.86
N ALA A 326 -17.39 -25.54 -4.42
CA ALA A 326 -17.93 -26.82 -4.88
C ALA A 326 -17.41 -27.25 -6.27
N ASN A 327 -16.73 -26.36 -7.01
CA ASN A 327 -16.29 -26.62 -8.37
C ASN A 327 -14.82 -27.09 -8.41
N GLU A 328 -14.62 -28.39 -8.62
CA GLU A 328 -13.28 -29.00 -8.67
C GLU A 328 -12.41 -28.47 -9.81
N GLU A 329 -12.99 -28.10 -10.96
CA GLU A 329 -12.24 -27.52 -12.09
C GLU A 329 -11.70 -26.14 -11.73
N PHE A 330 -12.54 -25.30 -11.12
CA PHE A 330 -12.13 -24.00 -10.60
C PHE A 330 -11.02 -24.15 -9.57
N LEU A 331 -11.20 -25.01 -8.55
CA LEU A 331 -10.19 -25.21 -7.50
C LEU A 331 -8.86 -25.72 -8.07
N THR A 332 -8.91 -26.65 -9.02
CA THR A 332 -7.72 -27.18 -9.69
C THR A 332 -6.98 -26.06 -10.45
N ASP A 333 -7.69 -25.22 -11.18
CA ASP A 333 -7.10 -24.13 -11.94
C ASP A 333 -6.63 -22.97 -11.04
N LEU A 334 -7.37 -22.67 -9.97
CA LEU A 334 -6.99 -21.73 -8.91
C LEU A 334 -5.66 -22.16 -8.28
N VAL A 335 -5.56 -23.41 -7.81
CA VAL A 335 -4.34 -23.95 -7.20
C VAL A 335 -3.17 -23.94 -8.20
N ARG A 336 -3.42 -24.24 -9.48
CA ARG A 336 -2.39 -24.19 -10.53
C ARG A 336 -1.83 -22.78 -10.71
N PHE A 337 -2.68 -21.76 -10.78
CA PHE A 337 -2.23 -20.37 -10.93
C PHE A 337 -1.61 -19.85 -9.62
N HIS A 338 -2.25 -20.14 -8.49
CA HIS A 338 -1.78 -19.80 -7.15
C HIS A 338 -0.36 -20.32 -6.89
N LYS A 339 0.01 -21.55 -7.29
CA LYS A 339 1.38 -22.07 -7.12
C LYS A 339 2.46 -21.15 -7.71
N LYS A 340 2.17 -20.47 -8.82
CA LYS A 340 3.11 -19.48 -9.41
C LYS A 340 3.14 -18.21 -8.58
N ILE A 341 1.95 -17.67 -8.27
CA ILE A 341 1.80 -16.43 -7.53
C ILE A 341 2.38 -16.53 -6.12
N SER A 342 2.13 -17.62 -5.41
CA SER A 342 2.58 -17.81 -4.04
C SER A 342 4.09 -17.97 -3.95
N TYR A 343 4.74 -18.62 -4.93
CA TYR A 343 6.19 -18.70 -4.98
C TYR A 343 6.84 -17.32 -5.20
N PHE A 344 6.43 -16.59 -6.24
CA PHE A 344 7.01 -15.27 -6.51
C PHE A 344 6.63 -14.25 -5.43
N GLY A 345 5.41 -14.33 -4.89
CA GLY A 345 4.95 -13.54 -3.76
C GLY A 345 5.76 -13.80 -2.49
N ALA A 346 6.12 -15.06 -2.20
CA ALA A 346 6.98 -15.40 -1.07
C ALA A 346 8.39 -14.81 -1.22
N VAL A 347 8.98 -14.83 -2.43
CA VAL A 347 10.28 -14.21 -2.68
C VAL A 347 10.20 -12.69 -2.53
N SER A 348 9.15 -12.05 -3.05
CA SER A 348 8.91 -10.62 -2.87
C SER A 348 8.69 -10.25 -1.39
N SER A 349 7.97 -11.07 -0.63
CA SER A 349 7.78 -10.89 0.81
C SER A 349 9.09 -11.01 1.60
N LEU A 350 9.93 -12.01 1.30
CA LEU A 350 11.24 -12.12 1.95
C LEU A 350 12.14 -10.93 1.60
N SER A 351 12.11 -10.48 0.35
CA SER A 351 12.79 -9.26 -0.10
C SER A 351 12.29 -8.04 0.68
N GLN A 352 10.98 -7.92 0.85
CA GLN A 352 10.35 -6.89 1.66
C GLN A 352 10.81 -6.95 3.13
N VAL A 353 10.92 -8.14 3.75
CA VAL A 353 11.43 -8.28 5.13
C VAL A 353 12.88 -7.79 5.22
N VAL A 354 13.73 -8.21 4.29
CA VAL A 354 15.14 -7.76 4.23
C VAL A 354 15.20 -6.24 4.13
N LEU A 355 14.47 -5.65 3.17
CA LEU A 355 14.45 -4.21 2.96
C LEU A 355 13.87 -3.45 4.17
N LYS A 356 12.78 -3.95 4.77
CA LYS A 356 12.15 -3.37 5.98
C LYS A 356 13.14 -3.23 7.12
N ILE A 357 13.89 -4.30 7.38
CA ILE A 357 14.87 -4.36 8.48
C ILE A 357 16.10 -3.51 8.17
N THR A 358 16.56 -3.44 6.92
CA THR A 358 17.87 -2.85 6.59
C THR A 358 17.82 -1.39 6.11
N SER A 359 16.64 -0.92 5.69
CA SER A 359 16.41 0.48 5.31
C SER A 359 16.52 1.46 6.49
N PRO A 360 16.72 2.77 6.23
CA PRO A 360 16.56 3.82 7.24
C PRO A 360 15.15 3.81 7.85
N GLY A 361 15.01 4.19 9.12
CA GLY A 361 13.78 4.03 9.91
C GLY A 361 13.83 2.82 10.85
N ILE A 362 12.75 2.62 11.62
CA ILE A 362 12.61 1.57 12.64
C ILE A 362 11.68 0.46 12.12
N PRO A 363 12.16 -0.77 11.88
CA PRO A 363 11.31 -1.84 11.37
C PRO A 363 10.22 -2.22 12.37
N ASP A 364 8.97 -2.19 11.92
CA ASP A 364 7.81 -2.61 12.69
C ASP A 364 7.31 -3.98 12.23
N PHE A 365 6.87 -4.82 13.17
CA PHE A 365 6.32 -6.15 12.90
C PHE A 365 5.00 -6.32 13.63
N TYR A 366 3.92 -6.43 12.85
CA TYR A 366 2.64 -6.82 13.40
C TYR A 366 2.69 -8.27 13.88
N ARG A 367 1.99 -8.57 14.97
CA ARG A 367 1.99 -9.89 15.62
C ARG A 367 1.70 -11.02 14.61
N GLY A 368 2.54 -12.05 14.57
CA GLY A 368 2.36 -13.22 13.69
C GLY A 368 2.97 -13.08 12.30
N THR A 369 3.45 -11.89 11.90
CA THR A 369 4.05 -11.65 10.57
C THR A 369 5.49 -12.15 10.43
N GLU A 370 6.07 -12.70 11.50
CA GLU A 370 7.35 -13.41 11.45
C GLU A 370 7.29 -14.68 10.59
N VAL A 371 6.08 -15.21 10.33
CA VAL A 371 5.79 -16.26 9.34
C VAL A 371 4.81 -15.71 8.29
N TRP A 372 4.36 -16.55 7.35
CA TRP A 372 3.36 -16.13 6.36
C TRP A 372 2.05 -15.74 7.04
N ASP A 373 1.68 -14.47 6.94
CA ASP A 373 0.39 -13.95 7.37
C ASP A 373 -0.49 -13.72 6.15
N LEU A 374 -1.57 -14.49 6.02
CA LEU A 374 -2.52 -14.43 4.89
C LEU A 374 -3.85 -13.78 5.28
N SER A 375 -3.79 -12.84 6.21
CA SER A 375 -4.97 -12.15 6.73
C SER A 375 -5.51 -11.08 5.78
N LEU A 376 -6.83 -10.98 5.74
CA LEU A 376 -7.58 -9.90 5.09
C LEU A 376 -7.91 -8.81 6.13
N ALA A 377 -8.73 -7.83 5.75
CA ALA A 377 -9.09 -6.71 6.62
C ALA A 377 -9.72 -7.17 7.96
N ASP A 378 -9.63 -6.31 8.99
CA ASP A 378 -10.32 -6.46 10.29
C ASP A 378 -11.76 -7.00 10.11
N PRO A 379 -12.21 -8.02 10.87
CA PRO A 379 -11.53 -8.68 11.98
C PRO A 379 -10.60 -9.83 11.61
N ASP A 380 -10.38 -10.13 10.33
CA ASP A 380 -9.55 -11.29 9.95
C ASP A 380 -8.09 -11.14 10.39
N ASN A 381 -7.51 -9.93 10.28
CA ASN A 381 -6.18 -9.60 10.79
C ASN A 381 -6.10 -9.54 12.34
N ARG A 382 -7.21 -9.69 13.05
CA ARG A 382 -7.26 -9.67 14.53
C ARG A 382 -7.32 -11.06 15.15
N ARG A 383 -7.31 -12.13 14.34
CA ARG A 383 -7.27 -13.52 14.80
C ARG A 383 -6.10 -13.78 15.77
N PRO A 384 -6.25 -14.71 16.73
CA PRO A 384 -5.20 -15.01 17.69
C PRO A 384 -3.98 -15.62 17.00
N VAL A 385 -2.80 -15.26 17.51
CA VAL A 385 -1.51 -15.83 17.07
C VAL A 385 -1.14 -16.96 18.02
N ASP A 386 -0.86 -18.16 17.48
CA ASP A 386 -0.44 -19.31 18.28
C ASP A 386 1.08 -19.25 18.58
N PHE A 387 1.47 -18.40 19.53
CA PHE A 387 2.87 -18.17 19.89
C PHE A 387 3.62 -19.43 20.32
N ALA A 388 2.93 -20.45 20.87
CA ALA A 388 3.57 -21.69 21.28
C ALA A 388 4.26 -22.39 20.10
N SER A 389 3.56 -22.50 18.95
CA SER A 389 4.14 -23.04 17.72
C SER A 389 5.30 -22.19 17.19
N ARG A 390 5.22 -20.85 17.29
CA ARG A 390 6.26 -19.94 16.75
C ARG A 390 7.53 -20.01 17.60
N ILE A 391 7.39 -20.13 18.92
CA ILE A 391 8.50 -20.38 19.84
C ILE A 391 9.18 -21.72 19.50
N GLN A 392 8.41 -22.79 19.29
CA GLN A 392 8.97 -24.09 18.91
C GLN A 392 9.73 -24.03 17.57
N MET A 393 9.17 -23.36 16.56
CA MET A 393 9.85 -23.14 15.27
C MET A 393 11.16 -22.37 15.45
N LEU A 394 11.16 -21.33 16.28
CA LEU A 394 12.33 -20.52 16.55
C LEU A 394 13.46 -21.33 17.23
N GLU A 395 13.13 -22.15 18.24
CA GLU A 395 14.12 -23.00 18.91
C GLU A 395 14.72 -24.06 17.96
N GLN A 396 13.92 -24.63 17.07
CA GLN A 396 14.42 -25.53 16.02
C GLN A 396 15.39 -24.82 15.06
N LEU A 397 15.08 -23.58 14.68
CA LEU A 397 15.93 -22.78 13.79
C LEU A 397 17.25 -22.39 14.46
N LYS A 398 17.27 -22.12 15.78
CA LYS A 398 18.50 -21.80 16.50
C LYS A 398 19.51 -22.96 16.50
N THR A 399 19.02 -24.20 16.48
CA THR A 399 19.86 -25.40 16.63
C THR A 399 20.24 -26.05 15.29
N HIS A 400 19.34 -26.05 14.30
CA HIS A 400 19.49 -26.84 13.07
C HIS A 400 19.12 -26.09 11.76
N ALA A 401 19.31 -24.78 11.69
CA ALA A 401 18.98 -24.03 10.47
C ALA A 401 19.89 -24.40 9.28
N ASN A 402 19.28 -24.87 8.19
CA ASN A 402 19.91 -25.01 6.88
C ASN A 402 19.13 -24.15 5.86
N PRO A 403 19.68 -23.00 5.42
CA PRO A 403 18.98 -22.07 4.53
C PRO A 403 18.47 -22.70 3.23
N ARG A 404 19.24 -23.61 2.61
CA ARG A 404 18.82 -24.29 1.37
C ARG A 404 17.63 -25.21 1.60
N LYS A 405 17.58 -25.90 2.75
CA LYS A 405 16.43 -26.74 3.12
C LYS A 405 15.21 -25.87 3.40
N LEU A 406 15.37 -24.77 4.15
CA LEU A 406 14.30 -23.82 4.43
C LEU A 406 13.73 -23.20 3.14
N LEU A 407 14.57 -22.96 2.11
CA LEU A 407 14.10 -22.51 0.80
C LEU A 407 13.29 -23.57 0.04
N LYS A 408 13.64 -24.86 0.15
CA LYS A 408 12.83 -25.93 -0.43
C LYS A 408 11.48 -26.06 0.27
N ASP A 409 11.48 -25.93 1.59
CA ASP A 409 10.30 -26.06 2.46
C ASP A 409 9.62 -24.70 2.74
N TRP A 410 9.82 -23.70 1.87
CA TRP A 410 9.45 -22.30 2.14
C TRP A 410 7.99 -22.10 2.54
N THR A 411 7.07 -22.97 2.10
CA THR A 411 5.62 -22.87 2.35
C THR A 411 5.25 -22.92 3.83
N ASP A 412 6.09 -23.48 4.70
CA ASP A 412 5.81 -23.61 6.14
C ASP A 412 6.09 -22.35 6.97
N GLY A 413 6.68 -21.31 6.35
CA GLY A 413 6.95 -20.02 6.99
C GLY A 413 8.25 -19.95 7.81
N ARG A 414 8.93 -21.07 8.04
CA ARG A 414 10.18 -21.10 8.83
C ARG A 414 11.30 -20.31 8.17
N LEU A 415 11.34 -20.23 6.83
CA LEU A 415 12.30 -19.38 6.13
C LEU A 415 12.10 -17.88 6.47
N LYS A 416 10.85 -17.40 6.50
CA LYS A 416 10.57 -16.00 6.86
C LYS A 416 10.94 -15.71 8.30
N LEU A 417 10.65 -16.65 9.20
CA LEU A 417 11.03 -16.55 10.61
C LEU A 417 12.56 -16.52 10.78
N TYR A 418 13.27 -17.39 10.06
CA TYR A 418 14.72 -17.44 10.04
C TYR A 418 15.34 -16.11 9.60
N VAL A 419 14.91 -15.57 8.47
CA VAL A 419 15.41 -14.29 7.93
C VAL A 419 15.11 -13.14 8.90
N THR A 420 13.89 -13.07 9.40
CA THR A 420 13.46 -12.05 10.36
C THR A 420 14.32 -12.08 11.62
N CYS A 421 14.49 -13.26 12.22
CA CYS A 421 15.30 -13.46 13.43
C CYS A 421 16.77 -13.07 13.21
N LYS A 422 17.40 -13.57 12.14
CA LYS A 422 18.82 -13.32 11.87
C LYS A 422 19.10 -11.83 11.65
N LEU A 423 18.26 -11.16 10.86
CA LEU A 423 18.46 -9.75 10.53
C LEU A 423 18.08 -8.81 11.67
N LEU A 424 17.06 -9.12 12.48
CA LEU A 424 16.74 -8.32 13.67
C LEU A 424 17.83 -8.43 14.74
N ASN A 425 18.39 -9.63 14.97
CA ASN A 425 19.53 -9.77 15.88
C ASN A 425 20.75 -9.01 15.35
N PHE A 426 21.08 -9.14 14.07
CA PHE A 426 22.17 -8.37 13.46
C PHE A 426 21.96 -6.87 13.62
N ARG A 427 20.75 -6.38 13.32
CA ARG A 427 20.40 -4.97 13.49
C ARG A 427 20.49 -4.49 14.93
N ARG A 428 20.09 -5.31 15.91
CA ARG A 428 20.23 -4.97 17.34
C ARG A 428 21.71 -4.85 17.70
N ASP A 429 22.52 -5.82 17.30
CA ASP A 429 23.94 -5.90 17.66
C ASP A 429 24.76 -4.82 16.94
N HIS A 430 24.26 -4.26 15.82
CA HIS A 430 24.89 -3.20 15.02
C HIS A 430 23.99 -1.96 14.96
N SER A 431 23.26 -1.65 16.04
CA SER A 431 22.22 -0.61 16.04
C SER A 431 22.71 0.76 15.57
N ASP A 432 23.94 1.14 15.92
CA ASP A 432 24.55 2.40 15.48
C ASP A 432 24.71 2.49 13.95
N LEU A 433 25.11 1.41 13.29
CA LEU A 433 25.20 1.33 11.82
C LEU A 433 23.84 1.62 11.17
N PHE A 434 22.76 1.06 11.74
CA PHE A 434 21.43 1.21 11.15
C PHE A 434 20.73 2.51 11.52
N LEU A 435 21.04 3.11 12.67
CA LEU A 435 20.48 4.38 13.12
C LEU A 435 21.21 5.60 12.54
N ARG A 436 22.54 5.52 12.42
CA ARG A 436 23.39 6.67 12.06
C ARG A 436 24.18 6.47 10.77
N GLY A 437 24.40 5.22 10.36
CA GLY A 437 25.18 4.91 9.17
C GLY A 437 24.52 5.44 7.89
N GLU A 438 25.37 5.82 6.95
CA GLU A 438 24.98 6.31 5.65
C GLU A 438 24.17 5.27 4.87
N TYR A 439 23.38 5.75 3.91
CA TYR A 439 22.66 4.90 2.96
C TYR A 439 23.27 5.13 1.58
N ILE A 440 23.92 4.12 1.03
CA ILE A 440 24.67 4.21 -0.22
C ILE A 440 23.98 3.32 -1.26
N PRO A 441 23.24 3.89 -2.23
CA PRO A 441 22.71 3.11 -3.35
C PRO A 441 23.85 2.45 -4.11
N LEU A 442 23.70 1.16 -4.46
CA LEU A 442 24.71 0.43 -5.22
C LEU A 442 24.24 0.29 -6.66
N ARG A 443 25.15 0.55 -7.60
CA ARG A 443 24.86 0.40 -9.02
C ARG A 443 24.81 -1.08 -9.36
N VAL A 444 23.75 -1.49 -10.05
CA VAL A 444 23.63 -2.83 -10.63
C VAL A 444 23.85 -2.71 -12.13
N ASN A 445 24.77 -3.49 -12.67
CA ASN A 445 25.10 -3.52 -14.10
C ASN A 445 24.60 -4.83 -14.72
N GLY A 446 24.23 -4.79 -16.00
CA GLY A 446 23.80 -5.97 -16.77
C GLY A 446 22.31 -5.99 -17.12
N SER A 447 21.89 -7.05 -17.83
CA SER A 447 20.55 -7.14 -18.44
C SER A 447 19.39 -7.35 -17.46
N CYS A 448 19.69 -7.64 -16.20
CA CYS A 448 18.71 -7.79 -15.12
C CYS A 448 18.91 -6.75 -14.00
N ALA A 449 19.55 -5.61 -14.28
CA ALA A 449 19.81 -4.56 -13.30
C ALA A 449 18.53 -4.07 -12.58
N ASP A 450 17.46 -3.81 -13.34
CA ASP A 450 16.17 -3.35 -12.79
C ASP A 450 15.44 -4.37 -11.91
N HIS A 451 15.93 -5.62 -11.88
CA HIS A 451 15.39 -6.72 -11.08
C HIS A 451 16.16 -6.93 -9.77
N ILE A 452 17.11 -6.07 -9.44
CA ILE A 452 17.86 -6.12 -8.18
C ILE A 452 17.82 -4.74 -7.53
N ILE A 453 17.41 -4.71 -6.26
CA ILE A 453 17.60 -3.54 -5.39
C ILE A 453 18.85 -3.80 -4.57
N ALA A 454 19.84 -2.92 -4.67
CA ALA A 454 21.09 -3.07 -3.92
C ALA A 454 21.52 -1.75 -3.25
N PHE A 455 21.92 -1.82 -1.99
CA PHE A 455 22.46 -0.68 -1.26
C PHE A 455 23.42 -1.15 -0.16
N ALA A 456 24.25 -0.24 0.35
CA ALA A 456 25.05 -0.43 1.54
C ALA A 456 24.61 0.50 2.67
N ARG A 457 24.74 0.02 3.91
CA ARG A 457 24.82 0.84 5.12
C ARG A 457 26.28 0.89 5.55
N GLN A 458 26.78 2.09 5.83
CA GLN A 458 28.16 2.28 6.26
C GLN A 458 28.24 3.23 7.45
N LEU A 459 28.99 2.85 8.48
CA LEU A 459 29.39 3.74 9.57
C LEU A 459 30.84 3.43 9.95
N HIS A 460 31.76 4.35 9.66
CA HIS A 460 33.20 4.09 9.78
C HIS A 460 33.60 2.83 8.99
N ASP A 461 34.17 1.83 9.67
CA ASP A 461 34.59 0.55 9.11
C ASP A 461 33.48 -0.53 9.17
N ASP A 462 32.32 -0.23 9.77
CA ASP A 462 31.19 -1.15 9.78
C ASP A 462 30.39 -1.03 8.48
N TRP A 463 30.21 -2.15 7.79
CA TRP A 463 29.47 -2.24 6.53
C TRP A 463 28.40 -3.31 6.57
N CYS A 464 27.25 -2.99 5.97
CA CYS A 464 26.21 -3.96 5.65
C CYS A 464 25.76 -3.76 4.19
N VAL A 465 26.00 -4.74 3.33
CA VAL A 465 25.57 -4.71 1.92
C VAL A 465 24.31 -5.55 1.77
N VAL A 466 23.31 -5.00 1.11
CA VAL A 466 22.02 -5.64 0.86
C VAL A 466 21.82 -5.75 -0.64
N ALA A 467 21.42 -6.93 -1.12
CA ALA A 467 20.87 -7.09 -2.47
C ALA A 467 19.66 -8.02 -2.42
N VAL A 468 18.54 -7.56 -2.99
CA VAL A 468 17.30 -8.34 -3.06
C VAL A 468 16.72 -8.30 -4.47
N PRO A 469 16.02 -9.36 -4.90
CA PRO A 469 15.41 -9.41 -6.20
C PRO A 469 14.04 -8.71 -6.19
N ARG A 470 13.60 -8.26 -7.35
CA ARG A 470 12.24 -7.77 -7.61
C ARG A 470 11.78 -8.20 -8.99
N LEU A 471 10.46 -8.29 -9.16
CA LEU A 471 9.81 -8.60 -10.43
C LEU A 471 10.36 -9.90 -11.09
N LEU A 472 10.42 -10.98 -10.32
CA LEU A 472 11.01 -12.25 -10.76
C LEU A 472 10.10 -13.09 -11.66
N ALA A 473 8.79 -12.88 -11.62
CA ALA A 473 7.86 -13.59 -12.49
C ALA A 473 8.07 -13.23 -13.96
N LYS A 474 8.52 -12.00 -14.28
CA LYS A 474 8.95 -11.60 -15.64
C LYS A 474 10.17 -12.41 -16.13
N LEU A 475 11.03 -12.86 -15.21
CA LEU A 475 12.26 -13.58 -15.54
C LEU A 475 12.11 -15.10 -15.59
N ARG A 476 10.94 -15.65 -15.22
CA ARG A 476 10.73 -17.11 -15.05
C ARG A 476 11.07 -17.99 -16.26
N ARG A 477 11.10 -17.42 -17.48
CA ARG A 477 11.41 -18.14 -18.73
C ARG A 477 12.90 -18.06 -19.12
N ARG A 478 13.68 -17.21 -18.46
CA ARG A 478 15.11 -17.04 -18.75
C ARG A 478 15.92 -18.12 -18.03
N LYS A 479 16.87 -18.73 -18.74
CA LYS A 479 17.90 -19.59 -18.14
C LYS A 479 19.07 -18.73 -17.69
N ASN A 480 19.76 -19.13 -16.62
CA ASN A 480 20.92 -18.39 -16.07
C ASN A 480 20.62 -16.90 -15.86
N VAL A 481 19.48 -16.61 -15.23
CA VAL A 481 18.88 -15.27 -15.09
C VAL A 481 19.89 -14.18 -14.73
N TRP A 482 20.80 -14.46 -13.80
CA TRP A 482 21.76 -13.49 -13.27
C TRP A 482 23.10 -13.43 -14.02
N SER A 483 23.26 -14.21 -15.08
CA SER A 483 24.49 -14.22 -15.88
C SER A 483 24.76 -12.83 -16.48
N GLY A 484 25.97 -12.32 -16.29
CA GLY A 484 26.36 -10.98 -16.73
C GLY A 484 25.75 -9.83 -15.92
N THR A 485 25.02 -10.11 -14.83
CA THR A 485 24.54 -9.08 -13.89
C THR A 485 25.50 -9.00 -12.70
N SER A 486 25.88 -7.79 -12.27
CA SER A 486 26.81 -7.56 -11.16
C SER A 486 26.39 -6.36 -10.32
N VAL A 487 26.79 -6.37 -9.04
CA VAL A 487 26.58 -5.25 -8.11
C VAL A 487 27.92 -4.58 -7.88
N GLU A 488 28.01 -3.30 -8.17
CA GLU A 488 29.22 -2.50 -8.03
C GLU A 488 29.32 -1.97 -6.60
N LEU A 489 30.40 -2.31 -5.92
CA LEU A 489 30.71 -1.81 -4.58
C LEU A 489 31.56 -0.53 -4.66
N PRO A 490 31.43 0.39 -3.69
CA PRO A 490 32.29 1.57 -3.62
C PRO A 490 33.77 1.19 -3.52
N PRO A 491 34.71 1.99 -4.06
CA PRO A 491 36.15 1.67 -4.03
C PRO A 491 36.72 1.44 -2.62
N GLN A 492 36.14 2.07 -1.61
CA GLN A 492 36.51 1.94 -0.20
C GLN A 492 35.89 0.72 0.51
N ALA A 493 35.06 -0.05 -0.20
CA ALA A 493 34.37 -1.18 0.40
C ALA A 493 35.36 -2.34 0.67
N PRO A 494 35.18 -3.09 1.77
CA PRO A 494 35.96 -4.29 2.05
C PRO A 494 35.91 -5.33 0.92
N THR A 495 36.93 -6.19 0.84
CA THR A 495 37.03 -7.28 -0.15
C THR A 495 36.56 -8.63 0.40
N HIS A 496 36.42 -8.73 1.72
CA HIS A 496 36.02 -9.94 2.45
C HIS A 496 34.69 -9.72 3.16
N TRP A 497 33.71 -10.50 2.78
CA TRP A 497 32.33 -10.39 3.25
C TRP A 497 31.86 -11.70 3.83
N MET A 498 30.97 -11.64 4.81
CA MET A 498 30.25 -12.80 5.32
C MET A 498 28.75 -12.61 5.08
N ASN A 499 28.11 -13.59 4.46
CA ASN A 499 26.65 -13.59 4.33
C ASN A 499 26.00 -13.92 5.68
N ILE A 500 25.26 -12.97 6.24
CA ILE A 500 24.65 -13.07 7.56
C ILE A 500 23.63 -14.22 7.62
N LEU A 501 22.99 -14.54 6.49
CA LEU A 501 21.91 -15.52 6.39
C LEU A 501 22.41 -16.93 6.06
N THR A 502 23.64 -17.10 5.59
CA THR A 502 24.15 -18.41 5.17
C THR A 502 25.50 -18.76 5.77
N ASN A 503 26.16 -17.79 6.42
CA ASN A 503 27.54 -17.83 6.87
C ASN A 503 28.55 -18.14 5.75
N GLU A 504 28.16 -17.93 4.48
CA GLU A 504 29.07 -18.09 3.35
C GLU A 504 30.04 -16.92 3.25
N GLU A 505 31.33 -17.23 3.10
CA GLU A 505 32.37 -16.24 2.85
C GLU A 505 32.37 -15.82 1.38
N ILE A 506 32.42 -14.50 1.21
CA ILE A 506 32.30 -13.82 -0.06
C ILE A 506 33.56 -12.98 -0.28
N CYS A 507 34.52 -13.56 -1.00
CA CYS A 507 35.75 -12.90 -1.45
C CYS A 507 35.63 -12.59 -2.94
N ARG A 508 35.96 -11.35 -3.38
CA ARG A 508 36.03 -10.79 -4.77
C ARG A 508 34.92 -9.82 -5.18
N ASP A 509 35.18 -9.08 -6.26
CA ASP A 509 34.22 -8.27 -7.02
C ASP A 509 33.18 -9.21 -7.69
N ARG A 510 31.95 -9.26 -7.17
CA ARG A 510 31.00 -10.36 -7.47
C ARG A 510 29.88 -10.06 -8.47
N PHE A 511 29.50 -11.12 -9.17
CA PHE A 511 28.29 -11.24 -10.00
C PHE A 511 27.05 -11.54 -9.13
N ALA A 512 25.87 -11.11 -9.59
CA ALA A 512 24.59 -11.35 -8.92
C ALA A 512 24.28 -12.86 -8.74
N SER A 513 24.78 -13.73 -9.63
CA SER A 513 24.63 -15.18 -9.49
C SER A 513 25.29 -15.76 -8.24
N GLU A 514 26.39 -15.16 -7.79
CA GLU A 514 27.07 -15.58 -6.56
C GLU A 514 26.38 -15.01 -5.32
N LEU A 515 25.79 -13.82 -5.42
CA LEU A 515 25.01 -13.22 -4.33
C LEU A 515 23.75 -14.01 -4.01
N PHE A 516 23.14 -14.67 -5.01
CA PHE A 516 21.89 -15.42 -4.89
C PHE A 516 22.06 -16.94 -4.98
N SER A 517 23.24 -17.46 -4.61
CA SER A 517 23.62 -18.87 -4.79
C SER A 517 22.82 -19.83 -3.90
N GLN A 518 22.47 -19.42 -2.68
CA GLN A 518 21.77 -20.26 -1.70
C GLN A 518 20.36 -19.80 -1.37
N LEU A 519 20.17 -18.49 -1.30
CA LEU A 519 18.90 -17.82 -1.06
C LEU A 519 18.72 -16.77 -2.17
N PRO A 520 17.48 -16.41 -2.53
CA PRO A 520 17.25 -15.45 -3.60
C PRO A 520 17.63 -14.02 -3.24
N PHE A 521 18.07 -13.74 -2.01
CA PHE A 521 18.47 -12.44 -1.48
C PHE A 521 19.74 -12.59 -0.64
N THR A 522 20.47 -11.49 -0.44
CA THR A 522 21.71 -11.48 0.33
C THR A 522 21.79 -10.30 1.27
N VAL A 523 22.40 -10.53 2.43
CA VAL A 523 22.84 -9.48 3.35
C VAL A 523 24.23 -9.84 3.82
N LEU A 524 25.19 -8.97 3.52
CA LEU A 524 26.60 -9.18 3.79
C LEU A 524 27.06 -8.22 4.87
N THR A 525 27.92 -8.70 5.77
CA THR A 525 28.68 -7.86 6.70
C THR A 525 30.16 -7.96 6.36
N ALA A 526 30.90 -6.86 6.56
CA ALA A 526 32.35 -6.93 6.47
C ALA A 526 32.91 -7.88 7.53
N GLN A 527 33.92 -8.68 7.16
CA GLN A 527 34.77 -9.34 8.14
C GLN A 527 35.92 -8.41 8.50
N LYS A 528 36.23 -8.33 9.80
CA LYS A 528 37.40 -7.59 10.31
C LYS A 528 38.69 -8.34 10.06
#